data_AF-A0A1Q3QGE3-F1
#
_entry.id   AF-A0A1Q3QGE3-F1
#
_cell.length_a   1.000
_cell.length_b   1.000
_cell.length_c   1.000
_cell.angle_alpha   90.00
_cell.angle_beta   90.00
_cell.angle_gamma   90.00
#
_symmetry.space_group_name_H-M   'P 1'
#
loop_
_entity.id
_entity.type
_entity.pdbx_description
1 polymer ?
#
loop_
_entity_poly.entity_id
_entity_poly.type
_entity_poly.pdbx_seq_one_letter_code
_entity_poly.pdbx_strand_id
1 'polypeptide(L)'
;MLKTYIPLFLMTFAICLFLVLMQFLWKYVEDMVGKGLGLNVIGEMFLYAALQLIPLALPLSILLASLMMFGNLGENLELLAIKSAGISLIKAMAPLIVLVVLISIGTFFFQNDAMPKIQPKYYSLLISIRQKSPELEVPEGVFYKEIGGYNLYVDKKNRKTGMLYGVSIYDVSKGFQNMAVIICDSAEMRTSQDKLSLIFTMHNGQQFQNFTEGTENMDFSSEFIPYARESFVTKTMTIPYDDNFNRMEESVLQESSSSNYVSKNIAQLRVSIDSMEQLIDSVNISDRKVMKQYTYLSFRNSYPQDKKDSIIQHASASVKPDMDSIFASKDIQTQTMILQNAYSKADNNGSDYLFRSMSKTTTQRNINRQWIEWHTKFTIPFACLIFFFIGAPLGSIVRKGGLGTPIVISVILFIIYYVLNNVGYKMARDGVWDHWIGMWFSSMILLPLGVFLTYKAMTDSVIMSADTYLSFFKKLFFIREKRNYTIKEVVIEEPDYVEIYNWSSKLTQEVSDHLQKYGNLGYKIYWTDNEYDEGLTSIKNSMEDILNQLSNSRKPVIIEKAKEYPVLIKYVRPVKAGSPLAKIFMYVFPLGIVTKLLSLPFERRINRDLNAILRLNKELTELMNQQSKIAV
;
A
#
# COMPACT_ATOMS: atom_id res chain seq x y z
N MET A 1 18.40 1.78 32.75
CA MET A 1 17.63 1.82 31.48
C MET A 1 17.64 3.19 30.81
N LEU A 2 17.09 4.26 31.40
CA LEU A 2 17.06 5.60 30.78
C LEU A 2 18.44 6.15 30.38
N LYS A 3 19.43 6.07 31.29
CA LYS A 3 20.81 6.51 31.04
C LYS A 3 21.45 5.83 29.81
N THR A 4 21.08 4.59 29.53
CA THR A 4 21.57 3.83 28.37
C THR A 4 20.75 4.12 27.11
N TYR A 5 19.43 4.26 27.26
CA TYR A 5 18.51 4.42 26.14
C TYR A 5 18.61 5.78 25.44
N ILE A 6 18.69 6.89 26.19
CA ILE A 6 18.73 8.24 25.61
C ILE A 6 19.91 8.45 24.64
N PRO A 7 21.17 8.17 25.00
CA PRO A 7 22.29 8.36 24.07
C PRO A 7 22.19 7.41 22.88
N LEU A 8 21.72 6.17 23.09
CA LEU A 8 21.50 5.22 22.00
C LEU A 8 20.41 5.73 21.04
N PHE A 9 19.28 6.21 21.56
CA PHE A 9 18.21 6.80 20.76
C PHE A 9 18.67 8.02 19.97
N LEU A 10 19.44 8.94 20.57
CA LEU A 10 19.96 10.10 19.85
C LEU A 10 20.92 9.71 18.73
N MET A 11 21.80 8.72 18.97
CA MET A 11 22.71 8.19 17.95
C MET A 11 21.92 7.53 16.81
N THR A 12 20.97 6.66 17.12
CA THR A 12 20.16 5.99 16.09
C THR A 12 19.30 6.99 15.35
N PHE A 13 18.70 7.97 16.03
CA PHE A 13 17.94 9.05 15.40
C PHE A 13 18.79 9.86 14.42
N ALA A 14 20.00 10.26 14.80
CA ALA A 14 20.91 10.97 13.91
C ALA A 14 21.27 10.13 12.67
N ILE A 15 21.57 8.83 12.85
CA ILE A 15 21.86 7.91 11.74
C ILE A 15 20.65 7.78 10.82
N CYS A 16 19.46 7.56 11.38
CA CYS A 16 18.23 7.37 10.62
C CYS A 16 17.85 8.64 9.85
N LEU A 17 17.94 9.80 10.51
CA LEU A 17 17.70 11.10 9.88
C LEU A 17 18.70 11.34 8.75
N PHE A 18 19.98 11.05 8.96
CA PHE A 18 21.01 11.17 7.93
C PHE A 18 20.76 10.24 6.74
N LEU A 19 20.39 8.97 6.97
CA LEU A 19 20.09 8.03 5.90
C LEU A 19 18.92 8.50 5.02
N VAL A 20 17.83 8.95 5.65
CA VAL A 20 16.66 9.46 4.93
C VAL A 20 17.01 10.79 4.22
N LEU A 21 17.80 11.65 4.84
CA LEU A 21 18.28 12.89 4.24
C LEU A 21 19.17 12.63 3.01
N MET A 22 20.03 11.61 3.06
CA MET A 22 20.86 11.20 1.92
C MET A 22 20.01 10.66 0.78
N GLN A 23 19.00 9.83 1.08
CA GLN A 23 18.04 9.39 0.05
C GLN A 23 17.36 10.59 -0.63
N PHE A 24 17.00 11.61 0.15
CA PHE A 24 16.47 12.86 -0.38
C PHE A 24 17.50 13.60 -1.26
N LEU A 25 18.75 13.73 -0.80
CA LEU A 25 19.83 14.38 -1.57
C LEU A 25 19.98 13.73 -2.94
N TRP A 26 20.05 12.40 -3.02
CA TRP A 26 20.15 11.68 -4.29
C TRP A 26 18.97 11.92 -5.21
N LYS A 27 17.75 12.00 -4.66
CA LYS A 27 16.53 12.23 -5.45
C LYS A 27 16.48 13.63 -6.08
N TYR A 28 17.06 14.63 -5.44
CA TYR A 28 16.96 16.03 -5.86
C TYR A 28 18.31 16.66 -6.22
N VAL A 29 19.39 15.88 -6.32
CA VAL A 29 20.73 16.40 -6.63
C VAL A 29 20.78 17.01 -8.03
N GLU A 30 20.10 16.38 -9.00
CA GLU A 30 20.02 16.87 -10.38
C GLU A 30 19.29 18.23 -10.45
N ASP A 31 18.28 18.41 -9.59
CA ASP A 31 17.54 19.68 -9.46
C ASP A 31 18.38 20.80 -8.82
N MET A 32 19.58 20.52 -8.27
CA MET A 32 20.42 21.48 -7.54
C MET A 32 21.80 21.70 -8.18
N VAL A 33 22.42 20.65 -8.69
CA VAL A 33 23.79 20.68 -9.22
C VAL A 33 23.80 21.37 -10.58
N GLY A 34 24.69 22.35 -10.74
CA GLY A 34 24.87 23.06 -12.03
C GLY A 34 24.01 24.30 -12.22
N LYS A 35 23.09 24.63 -11.30
CA LYS A 35 22.18 25.80 -11.38
C LYS A 35 22.71 27.11 -10.77
N GLY A 36 24.02 27.18 -10.48
CA GLY A 36 24.64 28.38 -9.89
C GLY A 36 23.97 28.87 -8.60
N LEU A 37 23.47 27.94 -7.77
CA LEU A 37 22.83 28.26 -6.49
C LEU A 37 23.89 28.64 -5.45
N GLY A 38 23.63 29.69 -4.69
CA GLY A 38 24.49 30.06 -3.56
C GLY A 38 24.46 28.97 -2.48
N LEU A 39 25.62 28.68 -1.88
CA LEU A 39 25.75 27.67 -0.81
C LEU A 39 24.78 27.91 0.35
N ASN A 40 24.43 29.17 0.64
CA ASN A 40 23.45 29.53 1.67
C ASN A 40 22.04 28.99 1.36
N VAL A 41 21.59 29.07 0.11
CA VAL A 41 20.26 28.60 -0.31
C VAL A 41 20.19 27.07 -0.22
N ILE A 42 21.26 26.40 -0.65
CA ILE A 42 21.39 24.95 -0.56
C ILE A 42 21.38 24.51 0.92
N GLY A 43 22.16 25.18 1.77
CA GLY A 43 22.21 24.89 3.21
C GLY A 43 20.86 25.10 3.91
N GLU A 44 20.15 26.19 3.61
CA GLU A 44 18.81 26.46 4.13
C GLU A 44 17.80 25.39 3.68
N MET A 45 17.87 24.96 2.42
CA MET A 45 17.04 23.88 1.90
C MET A 45 17.30 22.56 2.62
N PHE A 46 18.57 22.22 2.85
CA PHE A 46 18.94 21.00 3.59
C PHE A 46 18.43 21.03 5.03
N LEU A 47 18.47 22.20 5.69
CA LEU A 47 17.93 22.36 7.03
C LEU A 47 16.41 22.11 7.06
N TYR A 48 15.65 22.73 6.15
CA TYR A 48 14.20 22.50 6.08
C TYR A 48 13.85 21.07 5.66
N ALA A 49 14.63 20.46 4.76
CA ALA A 49 14.48 19.06 4.39
C ALA A 49 14.71 18.14 5.61
N ALA A 50 15.76 18.38 6.39
CA ALA A 50 16.02 17.63 7.62
C ALA A 50 14.85 17.76 8.61
N LEU A 51 14.35 18.98 8.85
CA LEU A 51 13.21 19.22 9.73
C LEU A 51 11.92 18.52 9.26
N GLN A 52 11.66 18.52 7.94
CA GLN A 52 10.53 17.84 7.33
C GLN A 52 10.61 16.31 7.51
N LEU A 53 11.81 15.73 7.54
CA LEU A 53 12.02 14.28 7.61
C LEU A 53 12.03 13.73 9.04
N ILE A 54 12.05 14.58 10.07
CA ILE A 54 12.04 14.17 11.49
C ILE A 54 10.92 13.17 11.80
N PRO A 55 9.64 13.39 11.43
CA PRO A 55 8.58 12.45 11.81
C PRO A 55 8.67 11.08 11.14
N LEU A 56 9.37 10.98 10.00
CA LEU A 56 9.64 9.70 9.36
C LEU A 56 10.81 8.96 10.06
N ALA A 57 11.83 9.70 10.50
CA ALA A 57 12.99 9.14 11.18
C ALA A 57 12.69 8.70 12.63
N LEU A 58 11.76 9.35 13.32
CA LEU A 58 11.44 9.09 14.73
C LEU A 58 11.00 7.64 15.01
N PRO A 59 9.94 7.09 14.38
CA PRO A 59 9.50 5.72 14.67
C PRO A 59 10.57 4.67 14.33
N LEU A 60 11.35 4.91 13.27
CA LEU A 60 12.45 4.03 12.86
C LEU A 60 13.57 4.01 13.90
N SER A 61 13.96 5.20 14.40
CA SER A 61 14.98 5.33 15.43
C SER A 61 14.56 4.72 16.78
N ILE A 62 13.29 4.83 17.15
CA ILE A 62 12.72 4.22 18.37
C ILE A 62 12.74 2.69 18.25
N LEU A 63 12.33 2.15 17.10
CA LEU A 63 12.38 0.71 16.85
C LEU A 63 13.81 0.17 17.03
N LEU A 64 14.77 0.80 16.33
CA LEU A 64 16.16 0.37 16.30
C LEU A 64 16.84 0.53 17.67
N ALA A 65 16.64 1.67 18.35
CA ALA A 65 17.17 1.88 19.70
C ALA A 65 16.60 0.88 20.71
N SER A 66 15.31 0.58 20.63
CA SER A 66 14.66 -0.37 21.54
C SER A 66 15.13 -1.80 21.29
N LEU A 67 15.26 -2.20 20.02
CA LEU A 67 15.81 -3.51 19.64
C LEU A 67 17.24 -3.69 20.15
N MET A 68 18.12 -2.71 19.91
CA MET A 68 19.52 -2.76 20.34
C MET A 68 19.65 -2.77 21.86
N MET A 69 18.87 -1.94 22.56
CA MET A 69 18.94 -1.86 24.02
C MET A 69 18.48 -3.15 24.70
N PHE A 70 17.31 -3.69 24.32
CA PHE A 70 16.81 -4.94 24.89
C PHE A 70 17.57 -6.17 24.36
N GLY A 71 18.14 -6.10 23.16
CA GLY A 71 19.06 -7.10 22.61
C GLY A 71 20.33 -7.21 23.45
N ASN A 72 21.01 -6.08 23.70
CA ASN A 72 22.23 -6.04 24.51
C ASN A 72 21.96 -6.48 25.96
N LEU A 73 20.84 -6.05 26.56
CA LEU A 73 20.43 -6.52 27.89
C LEU A 73 20.15 -8.03 27.92
N GLY A 74 19.64 -8.59 26.83
CA GLY A 74 19.43 -10.03 26.66
C GLY A 74 20.73 -10.80 26.50
N GLU A 75 21.69 -10.24 25.74
CA GLU A 75 23.01 -10.83 25.49
C GLU A 75 23.89 -10.84 26.75
N ASN A 76 23.91 -9.73 27.50
CA ASN A 76 24.64 -9.61 28.77
C ASN A 76 23.97 -10.36 29.94
N LEU A 77 22.87 -11.09 29.69
CA LEU A 77 22.06 -11.77 30.72
C LEU A 77 21.48 -10.84 31.80
N GLU A 78 21.58 -9.51 31.65
CA GLU A 78 21.02 -8.52 32.58
C GLU A 78 19.49 -8.64 32.65
N LEU A 79 18.86 -8.87 31.49
CA LEU A 79 17.40 -9.04 31.44
C LEU A 79 16.93 -10.33 32.13
N LEU A 80 17.74 -11.40 32.06
CA LEU A 80 17.47 -12.65 32.77
C LEU A 80 17.59 -12.45 34.28
N ALA A 81 18.62 -11.73 34.75
CA ALA A 81 18.78 -11.40 36.16
C ALA A 81 17.59 -10.58 36.71
N ILE A 82 17.10 -9.59 35.94
CA ILE A 82 15.91 -8.79 36.31
C ILE A 82 14.66 -9.67 36.44
N LYS A 83 14.45 -10.60 35.50
CA LYS A 83 13.32 -11.53 35.54
C LYS A 83 13.42 -12.51 36.72
N SER A 84 14.62 -13.03 37.02
CA SER A 84 14.88 -13.90 38.17
C SER A 84 14.63 -13.21 39.50
N ALA A 85 14.78 -11.88 39.57
CA ALA A 85 14.40 -11.07 40.73
C ALA A 85 12.87 -10.87 40.88
N GLY A 86 12.04 -11.50 40.04
CA GLY A 86 10.58 -11.40 40.07
C GLY A 86 10.02 -10.13 39.43
N ILE A 87 10.86 -9.32 38.76
CA ILE A 87 10.42 -8.10 38.08
C ILE A 87 9.93 -8.46 36.68
N SER A 88 8.66 -8.18 36.40
CA SER A 88 8.08 -8.41 35.07
C SER A 88 8.71 -7.49 34.01
N LEU A 89 8.77 -7.97 32.77
CA LEU A 89 9.35 -7.23 31.65
C LEU A 89 8.69 -5.84 31.46
N ILE A 90 7.37 -5.74 31.60
CA ILE A 90 6.63 -4.47 31.48
C ILE A 90 7.06 -3.48 32.57
N LYS A 91 7.27 -3.95 33.82
CA LYS A 91 7.75 -3.08 34.91
C LYS A 91 9.17 -2.58 34.64
N ALA A 92 10.03 -3.43 34.08
CA ALA A 92 11.38 -3.01 33.65
C ALA A 92 11.34 -1.98 32.51
N MET A 93 10.38 -2.13 31.58
CA MET A 93 10.17 -1.22 30.44
C MET A 93 9.44 0.09 30.79
N ALA A 94 8.74 0.16 31.92
CA ALA A 94 7.92 1.30 32.32
C ALA A 94 8.60 2.69 32.17
N PRO A 95 9.84 2.92 32.64
CA PRO A 95 10.49 4.22 32.47
C PRO A 95 10.73 4.59 30.99
N LEU A 96 10.91 3.60 30.11
CA LEU A 96 11.03 3.84 28.67
C LEU A 96 9.67 4.07 28.01
N ILE A 97 8.63 3.36 28.45
CA ILE A 97 7.26 3.59 27.97
C ILE A 97 6.85 5.04 28.23
N VAL A 98 7.11 5.56 29.44
CA VAL A 98 6.85 6.97 29.78
C VAL A 98 7.63 7.91 28.86
N LEU A 99 8.91 7.64 28.62
CA LEU A 99 9.73 8.45 27.72
C LEU A 99 9.21 8.43 26.26
N VAL A 100 8.82 7.26 25.73
CA VAL A 100 8.28 7.16 24.37
C VAL A 100 6.91 7.81 24.24
N VAL A 101 6.07 7.75 25.27
CA VAL A 101 4.80 8.51 25.34
C VAL A 101 5.09 10.01 25.29
N LEU A 102 6.08 10.50 26.03
CA LEU A 102 6.48 11.91 25.98
C LEU A 102 7.00 12.31 24.59
N ILE A 103 7.82 11.47 23.96
CA ILE A 103 8.30 11.69 22.57
C ILE A 103 7.12 11.71 21.59
N SER A 104 6.16 10.80 21.75
CA SER A 104 4.95 10.75 20.92
C SER A 104 4.12 12.03 21.03
N ILE A 105 3.89 12.51 22.26
CA ILE A 105 3.21 13.79 22.51
C ILE A 105 3.99 14.95 21.89
N GLY A 106 5.31 15.00 22.07
CA GLY A 106 6.15 16.03 21.45
C GLY A 106 6.09 15.98 19.92
N THR A 107 6.03 14.79 19.34
CA THR A 107 5.88 14.58 17.89
C THR A 107 4.53 15.08 17.39
N PHE A 108 3.46 14.89 18.16
CA PHE A 108 2.13 15.40 17.84
C PHE A 108 2.14 16.93 17.75
N PHE A 109 2.69 17.62 18.75
CA PHE A 109 2.82 19.09 18.72
C PHE A 109 3.73 19.57 17.60
N PHE A 110 4.84 18.86 17.34
CA PHE A 110 5.71 19.17 16.21
C PHE A 110 4.95 19.09 14.88
N GLN A 111 4.10 18.09 14.69
CA GLN A 111 3.28 17.97 13.48
C GLN A 111 2.11 18.93 13.40
N ASN A 112 1.53 19.32 14.53
CA ASN A 112 0.43 20.26 14.54
C ASN A 112 0.88 21.71 14.35
N ASP A 113 2.02 22.11 14.92
CA ASP A 113 2.40 23.52 15.03
C ASP A 113 3.68 23.90 14.26
N ALA A 114 4.70 23.03 14.28
CA ALA A 114 5.97 23.32 13.59
C ALA A 114 5.88 22.95 12.11
N MET A 115 5.30 21.78 11.80
CA MET A 115 5.24 21.25 10.46
C MET A 115 4.50 22.15 9.45
N PRO A 116 3.35 22.77 9.80
CA PRO A 116 2.65 23.69 8.91
C PRO A 116 3.46 24.95 8.54
N LYS A 117 4.50 25.28 9.33
CA LYS A 117 5.42 26.39 9.04
C LYS A 117 6.65 25.92 8.25
N ILE A 118 7.10 24.69 8.47
CA ILE A 118 8.28 24.11 7.82
C ILE A 118 7.96 23.70 6.38
N GLN A 119 6.82 23.04 6.17
CA GLN A 119 6.50 22.47 4.86
C GLN A 119 6.33 23.52 3.76
N PRO A 120 5.59 24.64 3.95
CA PRO A 120 5.44 25.65 2.90
C PRO A 120 6.79 26.27 2.53
N LYS A 121 7.66 26.52 3.50
CA LYS A 121 9.03 27.01 3.29
C LYS A 121 9.88 26.03 2.50
N TYR A 122 9.78 24.75 2.84
CA TYR A 122 10.46 23.70 2.10
C TYR A 122 9.97 23.62 0.65
N TYR A 123 8.66 23.59 0.41
CA TYR A 123 8.10 23.50 -0.94
C TYR A 123 8.32 24.77 -1.76
N SER A 124 8.21 25.96 -1.17
CA SER A 124 8.48 27.21 -1.88
C SER A 124 9.93 27.28 -2.34
N LEU A 125 10.86 26.93 -1.46
CA LEU A 125 12.29 26.90 -1.78
C LEU A 125 12.61 25.83 -2.82
N LEU A 126 12.04 24.62 -2.70
CA LEU A 126 12.23 23.54 -3.66
C LEU A 126 11.73 23.94 -5.06
N ILE A 127 10.55 24.55 -5.15
CA ILE A 127 9.97 25.01 -6.43
C ILE A 127 10.82 26.13 -7.02
N SER A 128 11.25 27.11 -6.23
CA SER A 128 12.14 28.19 -6.69
C SER A 128 13.51 27.67 -7.14
N ILE A 129 14.06 26.65 -6.48
CA ILE A 129 15.30 25.99 -6.89
C ILE A 129 15.13 25.27 -8.22
N ARG A 130 14.02 24.55 -8.39
CA ARG A 130 13.69 23.86 -9.64
C ARG A 130 13.53 24.82 -10.80
N GLN A 131 12.78 25.89 -10.56
CA GLN A 131 12.50 26.91 -11.56
C GLN A 131 13.74 27.70 -11.98
N LYS A 132 14.83 27.73 -11.20
CA LYS A 132 16.07 28.42 -11.54
C LYS A 132 16.85 27.68 -12.65
N SER A 133 17.22 28.37 -13.72
CA SER A 133 18.06 27.88 -14.83
C SER A 133 17.51 26.66 -15.61
N PRO A 134 16.40 26.82 -16.38
CA PRO A 134 15.75 25.78 -17.22
C PRO A 134 16.61 25.31 -18.41
N GLU A 135 17.69 26.02 -18.73
CA GLU A 135 18.63 25.67 -19.82
C GLU A 135 19.22 24.25 -19.67
N LEU A 136 19.42 23.79 -18.43
CA LEU A 136 19.96 22.46 -18.16
C LEU A 136 18.92 21.33 -18.28
N GLU A 137 17.64 21.62 -18.12
CA GLU A 137 16.63 20.60 -17.73
C GLU A 137 15.68 20.19 -18.85
N VAL A 138 15.72 20.80 -20.04
CA VAL A 138 14.86 20.36 -21.17
C VAL A 138 15.18 18.89 -21.53
N PRO A 139 14.25 17.94 -21.28
CA PRO A 139 14.46 16.53 -21.57
C PRO A 139 14.35 16.26 -23.08
N GLU A 140 15.13 15.30 -23.58
CA GLU A 140 15.02 14.81 -24.96
C GLU A 140 13.77 13.92 -25.11
N GLY A 141 13.03 14.10 -26.20
CA GLY A 141 11.88 13.25 -26.55
C GLY A 141 10.62 13.45 -25.69
N VAL A 142 10.56 14.48 -24.84
CA VAL A 142 9.41 14.79 -23.98
C VAL A 142 9.05 16.27 -24.06
N PHE A 143 7.76 16.59 -23.95
CA PHE A 143 7.27 17.96 -23.85
C PHE A 143 7.62 18.59 -22.50
N TYR A 144 8.49 19.59 -22.52
CA TYR A 144 8.84 20.44 -21.39
C TYR A 144 7.79 21.56 -21.23
N LYS A 145 7.19 21.67 -20.04
CA LYS A 145 6.06 22.59 -19.75
C LYS A 145 6.34 23.59 -18.63
N GLU A 146 7.58 23.71 -18.17
CA GLU A 146 7.92 24.53 -17.00
C GLU A 146 8.17 26.00 -17.35
N ILE A 147 8.29 26.33 -18.64
CA ILE A 147 8.34 27.72 -19.13
C ILE A 147 6.90 28.23 -19.23
N GLY A 148 6.58 29.29 -18.48
CA GLY A 148 5.22 29.83 -18.41
C GLY A 148 4.68 30.23 -19.80
N GLY A 149 3.60 29.59 -20.24
CA GLY A 149 2.95 29.87 -21.52
C GLY A 149 3.58 29.18 -22.75
N TYR A 150 4.61 28.35 -22.57
CA TYR A 150 5.32 27.69 -23.68
C TYR A 150 5.53 26.20 -23.41
N ASN A 151 5.18 25.34 -24.37
CA ASN A 151 5.57 23.93 -24.34
C ASN A 151 6.67 23.66 -25.37
N LEU A 152 7.81 23.16 -24.93
CA LEU A 152 8.98 22.90 -25.75
C LEU A 152 9.18 21.39 -25.93
N TYR A 153 9.42 20.95 -27.16
CA TYR A 153 9.82 19.59 -27.48
C TYR A 153 11.17 19.63 -28.21
N VAL A 154 12.09 18.76 -27.82
CA VAL A 154 13.42 18.65 -28.42
C VAL A 154 13.71 17.18 -28.70
N ASP A 155 14.07 16.85 -29.94
CA ASP A 155 14.41 15.49 -30.33
C ASP A 155 15.79 15.06 -29.80
N LYS A 156 16.82 15.89 -30.03
CA LYS A 156 18.19 15.66 -29.54
C LYS A 156 18.86 16.93 -29.03
N LYS A 157 19.63 16.84 -27.95
CA LYS A 157 20.39 17.96 -27.38
C LYS A 157 21.88 17.66 -27.37
N ASN A 158 22.68 18.55 -27.95
CA ASN A 158 24.13 18.48 -27.80
C ASN A 158 24.56 19.16 -26.50
N ARG A 159 24.91 18.36 -25.49
CA ARG A 159 25.32 18.84 -24.15
C ARG A 159 26.58 19.71 -24.14
N LYS A 160 27.44 19.63 -25.16
CA LYS A 160 28.69 20.41 -25.22
C LYS A 160 28.51 21.79 -25.83
N THR A 161 27.59 21.93 -26.79
CA THR A 161 27.36 23.18 -27.53
C THR A 161 26.06 23.89 -27.12
N GLY A 162 25.17 23.23 -26.37
CA GLY A 162 23.86 23.79 -26.00
C GLY A 162 22.84 23.79 -27.14
N MET A 163 23.21 23.28 -28.33
CA MET A 163 22.34 23.21 -29.51
C MET A 163 21.27 22.13 -29.33
N LEU A 164 20.03 22.52 -29.60
CA LEU A 164 18.85 21.68 -29.63
C LEU A 164 18.52 21.34 -31.09
N TYR A 165 18.18 20.10 -31.39
CA TYR A 165 17.82 19.63 -32.74
C TYR A 165 16.41 19.07 -32.76
N GLY A 166 15.69 19.31 -33.85
CA GLY A 166 14.29 18.89 -34.02
C GLY A 166 13.41 19.51 -32.94
N VAL A 167 13.29 20.84 -32.97
CA VAL A 167 12.66 21.62 -31.90
C VAL A 167 11.26 22.07 -32.31
N SER A 168 10.28 21.75 -31.47
CA SER A 168 8.90 22.22 -31.62
C SER A 168 8.51 23.05 -30.40
N ILE A 169 8.12 24.30 -30.61
CA ILE A 169 7.69 25.24 -29.58
C ILE A 169 6.22 25.54 -29.78
N TYR A 170 5.44 25.34 -28.73
CA TYR A 170 4.02 25.63 -28.69
C TYR A 170 3.80 26.83 -27.78
N ASP A 171 3.52 28.00 -28.36
CA ASP A 171 3.17 29.21 -27.64
C ASP A 171 1.67 29.22 -27.34
N VAL A 172 1.33 29.11 -26.06
CA VAL A 172 -0.04 29.20 -25.53
C VAL A 172 -0.21 30.44 -24.64
N SER A 173 0.75 31.37 -24.63
CA SER A 173 0.75 32.56 -23.77
C SER A 173 -0.47 33.47 -24.00
N LYS A 174 -0.98 33.51 -25.24
CA LYS A 174 -2.17 34.29 -25.66
C LYS A 174 -3.49 33.49 -25.59
N GLY A 175 -3.48 32.32 -24.93
CA GLY A 175 -4.62 31.42 -24.84
C GLY A 175 -4.70 30.39 -25.96
N PHE A 176 -5.44 29.31 -25.74
CA PHE A 176 -5.48 28.13 -26.63
C PHE A 176 -5.99 28.44 -28.05
N GLN A 177 -6.87 29.44 -28.20
CA GLN A 177 -7.42 29.83 -29.51
C GLN A 177 -6.40 30.54 -30.41
N ASN A 178 -5.45 31.26 -29.81
CA ASN A 178 -4.41 32.05 -30.50
C ASN A 178 -3.03 31.39 -30.43
N MET A 179 -3.01 30.07 -30.30
CA MET A 179 -1.81 29.28 -30.16
C MET A 179 -0.93 29.40 -31.41
N ALA A 180 0.38 29.57 -31.20
CA ALA A 180 1.36 29.50 -32.27
C ALA A 180 2.23 28.24 -32.12
N VAL A 181 2.50 27.57 -33.24
CA VAL A 181 3.35 26.39 -33.32
C VAL A 181 4.57 26.73 -34.15
N ILE A 182 5.75 26.61 -33.57
CA ILE A 182 7.02 26.86 -34.23
C ILE A 182 7.76 25.53 -34.33
N ILE A 183 8.15 25.14 -35.53
CA ILE A 183 8.92 23.92 -35.79
C ILE A 183 10.22 24.33 -36.47
N CYS A 184 11.37 23.90 -35.95
CA CYS A 184 12.68 24.23 -36.51
C CYS A 184 13.68 23.09 -36.40
N ASP A 185 14.64 23.07 -37.32
CA ASP A 185 15.67 22.04 -37.40
C ASP A 185 16.64 22.11 -36.22
N SER A 186 17.03 23.32 -35.83
CA SER A 186 17.88 23.54 -34.67
C SER A 186 17.55 24.84 -33.95
N ALA A 187 17.77 24.86 -32.64
CA ALA A 187 17.63 26.05 -31.82
C ALA A 187 18.71 26.13 -30.75
N GLU A 188 19.02 27.34 -30.33
CA GLU A 188 19.86 27.65 -29.20
C GLU A 188 19.04 28.42 -28.17
N MET A 189 19.17 28.06 -26.89
CA MET A 189 18.55 28.78 -25.78
C MET A 189 19.65 29.46 -24.98
N ARG A 190 19.52 30.78 -24.78
CA ARG A 190 20.44 31.58 -23.97
C ARG A 190 19.67 32.52 -23.05
N THR A 191 20.10 32.65 -21.82
CA THR A 191 19.63 33.71 -20.93
C THR A 191 20.28 35.04 -21.31
N SER A 192 19.48 36.12 -21.32
CA SER A 192 19.95 37.49 -21.55
C SER A 192 20.99 37.89 -20.49
N GLN A 193 21.87 38.85 -20.81
CA GLN A 193 22.90 39.35 -19.88
C GLN A 193 22.31 39.87 -18.57
N ASP A 194 21.11 40.47 -18.65
CA ASP A 194 20.38 41.01 -17.50
C ASP A 194 19.62 39.93 -16.71
N LYS A 195 19.65 38.67 -17.15
CA LYS A 195 18.95 37.54 -16.54
C LYS A 195 17.41 37.65 -16.47
N LEU A 196 16.81 38.59 -17.20
CA LEU A 196 15.36 38.84 -17.19
C LEU A 196 14.65 38.32 -18.44
N SER A 197 15.35 37.67 -19.37
CA SER A 197 14.77 37.12 -20.58
C SER A 197 15.48 35.85 -21.02
N LEU A 198 14.73 34.86 -21.49
CA LEU A 198 15.24 33.72 -22.25
C LEU A 198 15.15 34.04 -23.73
N ILE A 199 16.27 33.92 -24.43
CA ILE A 199 16.42 34.17 -25.86
C ILE A 199 16.56 32.83 -26.56
N PHE A 200 15.60 32.53 -27.43
CA PHE A 200 15.60 31.38 -28.31
C PHE A 200 16.00 31.80 -29.72
N THR A 201 17.16 31.34 -30.17
CA THR A 201 17.62 31.53 -31.55
C THR A 201 17.33 30.26 -32.32
N MET A 202 16.32 30.29 -33.19
CA MET A 202 15.86 29.16 -33.99
C MET A 202 16.40 29.29 -35.42
N HIS A 203 16.81 28.16 -36.00
CA HIS A 203 17.35 28.07 -37.35
C HIS A 203 16.54 27.11 -38.21
N ASN A 204 16.25 27.54 -39.43
CA ASN A 204 15.52 26.81 -40.46
C ASN A 204 14.21 26.22 -39.93
N GLY A 205 13.16 27.04 -39.90
CA GLY A 205 11.89 26.64 -39.33
C GLY A 205 10.68 27.30 -39.96
N GLN A 206 9.51 26.84 -39.51
CA GLN A 206 8.21 27.34 -39.90
C GLN A 206 7.40 27.62 -38.64
N GLN A 207 6.72 28.76 -38.61
CA GLN A 207 5.74 29.11 -37.61
C GLN A 207 4.34 29.07 -38.23
N PHE A 208 3.41 28.49 -37.47
CA PHE A 208 1.99 28.44 -37.76
C PHE A 208 1.26 29.18 -36.65
N GLN A 209 0.39 30.13 -36.98
CA GLN A 209 -0.41 30.85 -36.00
C GLN A 209 -1.83 31.04 -36.50
N ASN A 210 -2.81 30.83 -35.61
CA ASN A 210 -4.21 31.09 -35.95
C ASN A 210 -4.44 32.59 -36.14
N PHE A 211 -5.15 32.96 -37.19
CA PHE A 211 -5.50 34.35 -37.49
C PHE A 211 -6.93 34.63 -37.02
N THR A 212 -7.09 35.44 -35.98
CA THR A 212 -8.38 35.76 -35.36
C THR A 212 -8.79 37.22 -35.51
N GLU A 213 -7.91 38.10 -35.99
CA GLU A 213 -8.23 39.51 -36.23
C GLU A 213 -9.03 39.68 -37.53
N GLY A 214 -10.31 40.06 -37.41
CA GLY A 214 -11.22 40.32 -38.53
C GLY A 214 -12.36 39.31 -38.71
N THR A 215 -12.43 38.27 -37.88
CA THR A 215 -13.41 37.17 -38.01
C THR A 215 -14.62 37.30 -37.08
N GLU A 216 -14.77 38.41 -36.34
CA GLU A 216 -15.84 38.61 -35.35
C GLU A 216 -17.27 38.62 -35.93
N ASN A 217 -17.44 38.79 -37.25
CA ASN A 217 -18.75 38.99 -37.89
C ASN A 217 -19.11 38.01 -39.03
N MET A 218 -18.44 36.85 -39.15
CA MET A 218 -18.83 35.85 -40.15
C MET A 218 -19.23 34.51 -39.51
N ASP A 219 -20.51 34.16 -39.64
CA ASP A 219 -21.09 32.84 -39.40
C ASP A 219 -20.53 31.81 -40.40
N PHE A 220 -19.27 31.40 -40.24
CA PHE A 220 -18.77 30.19 -40.89
C PHE A 220 -18.79 29.03 -39.89
N SER A 221 -19.47 27.96 -40.33
CA SER A 221 -19.29 26.59 -39.85
C SER A 221 -17.83 26.32 -39.54
N SER A 222 -17.57 25.71 -38.38
CA SER A 222 -16.29 25.46 -37.70
C SER A 222 -15.20 24.68 -38.46
N GLU A 223 -15.21 24.64 -39.79
CA GLU A 223 -14.38 23.74 -40.59
C GLU A 223 -13.08 24.37 -41.11
N PHE A 224 -12.97 25.71 -41.17
CA PHE A 224 -11.75 26.36 -41.68
C PHE A 224 -11.32 27.56 -40.82
N ILE A 225 -10.31 27.35 -39.97
CA ILE A 225 -9.64 28.43 -39.24
C ILE A 225 -8.48 28.92 -40.11
N PRO A 226 -8.49 30.16 -40.61
CA PRO A 226 -7.37 30.70 -41.36
C PRO A 226 -6.13 30.74 -40.46
N TYR A 227 -5.00 30.28 -40.98
CA TYR A 227 -3.72 30.28 -40.28
C TYR A 227 -2.67 31.04 -41.08
N ALA A 228 -1.85 31.82 -40.39
CA ALA A 228 -0.66 32.41 -40.95
C ALA A 228 0.48 31.38 -40.89
N ARG A 229 1.21 31.24 -42.01
CA ARG A 229 2.44 30.46 -42.08
C ARG A 229 3.61 31.40 -42.38
N GLU A 230 4.62 31.37 -41.52
CA GLU A 230 5.86 32.12 -41.68
C GLU A 230 7.02 31.14 -41.77
N SER A 231 7.78 31.17 -42.86
CA SER A 231 9.02 30.40 -43.01
C SER A 231 10.21 31.31 -42.72
N PHE A 232 11.15 30.86 -41.90
CA PHE A 232 12.32 31.64 -41.50
C PHE A 232 13.62 30.84 -41.55
N VAL A 233 14.70 31.53 -41.93
CA VAL A 233 16.07 30.97 -41.89
C VAL A 233 16.66 31.11 -40.49
N THR A 234 16.51 32.28 -39.87
CA THR A 234 16.87 32.52 -38.46
C THR A 234 15.78 33.35 -37.83
N LYS A 235 15.29 32.92 -36.67
CA LYS A 235 14.28 33.66 -35.88
C LYS A 235 14.69 33.69 -34.43
N THR A 236 14.65 34.89 -33.84
CA THR A 236 14.94 35.07 -32.42
C THR A 236 13.64 35.35 -31.68
N MET A 237 13.39 34.60 -30.63
CA MET A 237 12.23 34.77 -29.75
C MET A 237 12.72 35.09 -28.34
N THR A 238 12.17 36.14 -27.74
CA THR A 238 12.51 36.53 -26.36
C THR A 238 11.31 36.27 -25.47
N ILE A 239 11.50 35.45 -24.45
CA ILE A 239 10.50 35.12 -23.45
C ILE A 239 10.90 35.83 -22.15
N PRO A 240 10.04 36.64 -21.53
CA PRO A 240 10.34 37.23 -20.24
C PRO A 240 10.52 36.11 -19.21
N TYR A 241 11.68 36.08 -18.57
CA TYR A 241 12.04 35.02 -17.63
C TYR A 241 13.12 35.55 -16.68
N ASP A 242 12.78 35.64 -15.39
CA ASP A 242 13.72 36.09 -14.35
C ASP A 242 14.53 34.90 -13.82
N ASP A 243 15.80 34.81 -14.20
CA ASP A 243 16.79 33.84 -13.71
C ASP A 243 17.40 34.26 -12.36
N ASN A 244 17.06 35.45 -11.84
CA ASN A 244 17.37 35.76 -10.45
C ASN A 244 16.57 34.84 -9.53
N PHE A 245 17.22 34.34 -8.48
CA PHE A 245 16.53 33.52 -7.50
C PHE A 245 15.55 34.38 -6.71
N ASN A 246 14.31 34.40 -7.15
CA ASN A 246 13.20 34.96 -6.38
C ASN A 246 12.50 33.81 -5.66
N ARG A 247 12.53 33.87 -4.33
CA ARG A 247 11.78 32.93 -3.51
C ARG A 247 10.30 33.14 -3.81
N MET A 248 9.64 32.07 -4.24
CA MET A 248 8.19 32.07 -4.38
C MET A 248 7.59 32.37 -3.01
N GLU A 249 6.69 33.35 -2.95
CA GLU A 249 6.06 33.69 -1.70
C GLU A 249 5.29 32.49 -1.13
N GLU A 250 5.41 32.29 0.17
CA GLU A 250 4.75 31.19 0.87
C GLU A 250 3.21 31.29 0.77
N SER A 251 2.69 32.52 0.64
CA SER A 251 1.28 32.86 0.43
C SER A 251 0.71 32.17 -0.81
N VAL A 252 1.46 32.10 -1.91
CA VAL A 252 1.01 31.47 -3.17
C VAL A 252 0.71 29.99 -2.99
N LEU A 253 1.49 29.27 -2.17
CA LEU A 253 1.25 27.86 -1.84
C LEU A 253 0.09 27.67 -0.86
N GLN A 254 -0.13 28.64 0.02
CA GLN A 254 -1.25 28.68 0.97
C GLN A 254 -2.57 29.06 0.29
N GLU A 255 -2.54 29.84 -0.78
CA GLU A 255 -3.73 30.20 -1.54
C GLU A 255 -4.08 29.15 -2.60
N SER A 256 -3.10 28.39 -3.07
CA SER A 256 -3.30 27.32 -4.04
C SER A 256 -4.12 26.17 -3.45
N SER A 257 -5.37 26.02 -3.92
CA SER A 257 -6.32 24.97 -3.51
C SER A 257 -5.77 23.54 -3.58
N SER A 258 -4.78 23.30 -4.43
CA SER A 258 -4.15 21.98 -4.64
C SER A 258 -3.04 21.64 -3.65
N SER A 259 -2.41 22.61 -2.99
CA SER A 259 -1.27 22.44 -2.05
C SER A 259 -1.53 22.96 -0.64
N ASN A 260 -2.60 23.73 -0.43
CA ASN A 260 -2.94 24.36 0.84
C ASN A 260 -3.20 23.38 2.00
N TYR A 261 -3.32 22.07 1.74
CA TYR A 261 -3.49 21.09 2.80
C TYR A 261 -2.23 20.91 3.66
N VAL A 262 -1.05 21.21 3.09
CA VAL A 262 0.27 21.00 3.69
C VAL A 262 0.61 22.08 4.74
N SER A 263 0.06 23.29 4.60
CA SER A 263 0.35 24.45 5.45
C SER A 263 -0.57 24.59 6.68
N LYS A 264 -1.41 23.59 6.97
CA LYS A 264 -2.49 23.71 7.96
C LYS A 264 -2.26 22.89 9.22
N ASN A 265 -2.64 23.47 10.35
CA ASN A 265 -2.82 22.73 11.60
C ASN A 265 -4.20 22.03 11.64
N ILE A 266 -4.46 21.24 12.69
CA ILE A 266 -5.73 20.48 12.81
C ILE A 266 -6.97 21.37 12.78
N ALA A 267 -6.94 22.53 13.45
CA ALA A 267 -8.09 23.44 13.51
C ALA A 267 -8.38 24.05 12.14
N GLN A 268 -7.35 24.51 11.43
CA GLN A 268 -7.44 25.05 10.08
C GLN A 268 -7.88 23.98 9.06
N LEU A 269 -7.37 22.75 9.20
CA LEU A 269 -7.80 21.61 8.37
C LEU A 269 -9.29 21.35 8.53
N ARG A 270 -9.80 21.31 9.78
CA ARG A 270 -11.23 21.06 10.03
C ARG A 270 -12.12 22.12 9.39
N VAL A 271 -11.82 23.41 9.63
CA VAL A 271 -12.60 24.51 9.02
C VAL A 271 -12.55 24.44 7.49
N SER A 272 -11.39 24.11 6.92
CA SER A 272 -11.24 23.98 5.48
C SER A 272 -12.00 22.79 4.92
N ILE A 273 -12.03 21.65 5.62
CA ILE A 273 -12.80 20.46 5.25
C ILE A 273 -14.29 20.79 5.26
N ASP A 274 -14.80 21.32 6.37
CA ASP A 274 -16.21 21.68 6.54
C ASP A 274 -16.68 22.64 5.42
N SER A 275 -15.84 23.63 5.09
CA SER A 275 -16.15 24.61 4.03
C SER A 275 -16.21 23.97 2.64
N MET A 276 -15.31 23.05 2.33
CA MET A 276 -15.28 22.35 1.04
C MET A 276 -16.41 21.32 0.92
N GLU A 277 -16.73 20.61 2.01
CA GLU A 277 -17.86 19.69 2.07
C GLU A 277 -19.18 20.44 1.86
N GLN A 278 -19.35 21.59 2.53
CA GLN A 278 -20.51 22.46 2.31
C GLN A 278 -20.61 22.95 0.85
N LEU A 279 -19.48 23.28 0.23
CA LEU A 279 -19.44 23.65 -1.19
C LEU A 279 -19.91 22.48 -2.07
N ILE A 280 -19.38 21.28 -1.88
CA ILE A 280 -19.80 20.09 -2.62
C ILE A 280 -21.28 19.79 -2.42
N ASP A 281 -21.79 19.92 -1.19
CA ASP A 281 -23.21 19.71 -0.88
C ASP A 281 -24.12 20.71 -1.58
N SER A 282 -23.74 22.00 -1.58
CA SER A 282 -24.45 23.04 -2.32
C SER A 282 -24.50 22.74 -3.83
N VAL A 283 -23.36 22.36 -4.40
CA VAL A 283 -23.28 21.97 -5.83
C VAL A 283 -24.11 20.71 -6.09
N ASN A 284 -24.09 19.72 -5.19
CA ASN A 284 -24.90 18.51 -5.30
C ASN A 284 -26.41 18.81 -5.27
N ILE A 285 -26.86 19.73 -4.40
CA ILE A 285 -28.25 20.17 -4.34
C ILE A 285 -28.65 20.87 -5.64
N SER A 286 -27.80 21.77 -6.16
CA SER A 286 -28.01 22.45 -7.43
C SER A 286 -28.12 21.45 -8.59
N ASP A 287 -27.19 20.50 -8.67
CA ASP A 287 -27.17 19.48 -9.71
C ASP A 287 -28.39 18.57 -9.68
N ARG A 288 -28.85 18.17 -8.48
CA ARG A 288 -30.10 17.41 -8.33
C ARG A 288 -31.31 18.17 -8.87
N LYS A 289 -31.38 19.50 -8.65
CA LYS A 289 -32.44 20.35 -9.19
C LYS A 289 -32.35 20.45 -10.72
N VAL A 290 -31.15 20.67 -11.26
CA VAL A 290 -30.87 20.74 -12.70
C VAL A 290 -31.23 19.43 -13.38
N MET A 291 -30.74 18.29 -12.89
CA MET A 291 -31.08 16.96 -13.42
C MET A 291 -32.59 16.72 -13.43
N LYS A 292 -33.30 17.06 -12.35
CA LYS A 292 -34.77 16.93 -12.31
C LYS A 292 -35.48 17.80 -13.36
N GLN A 293 -34.97 19.00 -13.62
CA GLN A 293 -35.52 19.91 -14.64
C GLN A 293 -35.26 19.40 -16.06
N TYR A 294 -34.05 18.92 -16.37
CA TYR A 294 -33.68 18.53 -17.73
C TYR A 294 -34.06 17.10 -18.12
N THR A 295 -34.10 16.15 -17.18
CA THR A 295 -34.39 14.73 -17.50
C THR A 295 -35.89 14.44 -17.71
N TYR A 296 -36.80 15.14 -17.01
CA TYR A 296 -38.23 14.79 -17.05
C TYR A 296 -39.19 15.98 -17.25
N LEU A 297 -38.75 17.23 -17.06
CA LEU A 297 -39.67 18.37 -16.86
C LEU A 297 -39.35 19.60 -17.72
N SER A 298 -38.51 19.47 -18.75
CA SER A 298 -38.06 20.61 -19.56
C SER A 298 -39.21 21.39 -20.21
N PHE A 299 -40.35 20.72 -20.45
CA PHE A 299 -41.56 21.35 -21.00
C PHE A 299 -42.37 22.19 -19.99
N ARG A 300 -42.22 22.00 -18.67
CA ARG A 300 -43.08 22.68 -17.68
C ARG A 300 -42.67 24.13 -17.36
N ASN A 301 -41.44 24.52 -17.69
CA ASN A 301 -40.95 25.88 -17.44
C ASN A 301 -41.10 26.82 -18.65
N SER A 302 -41.53 26.31 -19.81
CA SER A 302 -41.79 27.11 -21.01
C SER A 302 -43.23 27.65 -21.08
N TYR A 303 -44.10 27.24 -20.15
CA TYR A 303 -45.46 27.78 -20.08
C TYR A 303 -45.45 29.14 -19.36
N PRO A 304 -46.17 30.16 -19.88
CA PRO A 304 -46.39 31.41 -19.17
C PRO A 304 -46.91 31.14 -17.76
N GLN A 305 -46.38 31.83 -16.73
CA GLN A 305 -46.74 31.55 -15.33
C GLN A 305 -48.25 31.55 -15.10
N ASP A 306 -48.96 32.46 -15.77
CA ASP A 306 -50.40 32.67 -15.69
C ASP A 306 -51.25 31.48 -16.18
N LYS A 307 -50.67 30.58 -16.99
CA LYS A 307 -51.38 29.44 -17.60
C LYS A 307 -50.94 28.08 -17.04
N LYS A 308 -49.99 28.07 -16.12
CA LYS A 308 -49.35 26.84 -15.62
C LYS A 308 -50.34 25.92 -14.91
N ASP A 309 -51.21 26.47 -14.08
CA ASP A 309 -52.16 25.70 -13.26
C ASP A 309 -53.30 25.09 -14.09
N SER A 310 -53.84 25.83 -15.07
CA SER A 310 -54.87 25.31 -15.98
C SER A 310 -54.32 24.20 -16.90
N ILE A 311 -53.08 24.32 -17.39
CA ILE A 311 -52.45 23.30 -18.23
C ILE A 311 -52.15 22.02 -17.43
N ILE A 312 -51.72 22.14 -16.18
CA ILE A 312 -51.47 20.98 -15.31
C ILE A 312 -52.78 20.22 -15.00
N GLN A 313 -53.88 20.93 -14.77
CA GLN A 313 -55.20 20.30 -14.58
C GLN A 313 -55.67 19.56 -15.85
N HIS A 314 -55.49 20.15 -17.03
CA HIS A 314 -55.86 19.52 -18.31
C HIS A 314 -54.90 18.39 -18.75
N ALA A 315 -53.65 18.39 -18.29
CA ALA A 315 -52.66 17.35 -18.58
C ALA A 315 -52.94 16.01 -17.87
N SER A 316 -54.02 15.92 -17.07
CA SER A 316 -54.53 14.69 -16.44
C SER A 316 -55.17 13.70 -17.44
N ALA A 317 -55.14 14.00 -18.75
CA ALA A 317 -55.66 13.10 -19.79
C ALA A 317 -54.75 11.86 -19.95
N SER A 318 -55.36 10.68 -19.89
CA SER A 318 -54.72 9.36 -19.78
C SER A 318 -53.99 8.86 -21.04
N VAL A 319 -53.84 9.68 -22.07
CA VAL A 319 -53.20 9.26 -23.33
C VAL A 319 -51.82 9.87 -23.38
N LYS A 320 -50.80 9.04 -23.16
CA LYS A 320 -49.40 9.39 -23.44
C LYS A 320 -49.28 9.49 -24.97
N PRO A 321 -49.11 10.69 -25.55
CA PRO A 321 -48.96 10.78 -27.00
C PRO A 321 -47.63 10.13 -27.40
N ASP A 322 -47.67 9.35 -28.48
CA ASP A 322 -46.47 8.78 -29.07
C ASP A 322 -45.67 9.89 -29.75
N MET A 323 -44.46 10.14 -29.23
CA MET A 323 -43.62 11.26 -29.66
C MET A 323 -43.13 11.06 -31.10
N ASP A 324 -42.94 9.82 -31.51
CA ASP A 324 -42.46 9.48 -32.85
C ASP A 324 -43.56 9.77 -33.88
N SER A 325 -44.80 9.43 -33.56
CA SER A 325 -45.97 9.79 -34.38
C SER A 325 -46.16 11.30 -34.51
N ILE A 326 -45.97 12.08 -33.43
CA ILE A 326 -46.05 13.55 -33.48
C ILE A 326 -44.91 14.12 -34.32
N PHE A 327 -43.69 13.62 -34.16
CA PHE A 327 -42.52 14.07 -34.91
C PHE A 327 -42.67 13.78 -36.41
N ALA A 328 -43.14 12.58 -36.76
CA ALA A 328 -43.40 12.18 -38.15
C ALA A 328 -44.48 13.04 -38.84
N SER A 329 -45.43 13.60 -38.07
CA SER A 329 -46.49 14.48 -38.60
C SER A 329 -46.01 15.90 -38.97
N LYS A 330 -44.77 16.27 -38.63
CA LYS A 330 -44.19 17.60 -38.89
C LYS A 330 -43.54 17.68 -40.28
N ASP A 331 -43.39 18.91 -40.79
CA ASP A 331 -42.67 19.17 -42.05
C ASP A 331 -41.16 18.86 -41.92
N ILE A 332 -40.50 18.49 -43.02
CA ILE A 332 -39.07 18.15 -43.06
C ILE A 332 -38.20 19.26 -42.44
N GLN A 333 -38.46 20.53 -42.75
CA GLN A 333 -37.66 21.63 -42.20
C GLN A 333 -37.80 21.71 -40.68
N THR A 334 -39.03 21.54 -40.17
CA THR A 334 -39.30 21.53 -38.73
C THR A 334 -38.74 20.29 -38.04
N GLN A 335 -38.73 19.13 -38.70
CA GLN A 335 -38.09 17.91 -38.20
C GLN A 335 -36.58 18.12 -38.01
N THR A 336 -35.89 18.66 -39.02
CA THR A 336 -34.45 18.96 -38.94
C THR A 336 -34.15 19.96 -37.83
N MET A 337 -34.94 21.04 -37.70
CA MET A 337 -34.76 22.03 -36.64
C MET A 337 -34.96 21.42 -35.24
N ILE A 338 -35.98 20.56 -35.06
CA ILE A 338 -36.21 19.86 -33.78
C ILE A 338 -35.02 18.95 -33.45
N LEU A 339 -34.52 18.18 -34.42
CA LEU A 339 -33.38 17.29 -34.22
C LEU A 339 -32.09 18.05 -33.92
N GLN A 340 -31.81 19.15 -34.64
CA GLN A 340 -30.64 19.99 -34.38
C GLN A 340 -30.71 20.61 -32.99
N ASN A 341 -31.85 21.17 -32.59
CA ASN A 341 -32.04 21.70 -31.24
C ASN A 341 -31.89 20.62 -30.16
N ALA A 342 -32.43 19.42 -30.42
CA ALA A 342 -32.31 18.29 -29.51
C ALA A 342 -30.85 17.83 -29.38
N TYR A 343 -30.12 17.74 -30.50
CA TYR A 343 -28.70 17.41 -30.55
C TYR A 343 -27.86 18.44 -29.81
N SER A 344 -27.97 19.73 -30.16
CA SER A 344 -27.22 20.81 -29.50
C SER A 344 -27.53 20.86 -28.00
N LYS A 345 -28.78 20.65 -27.58
CA LYS A 345 -29.14 20.60 -26.17
C LYS A 345 -28.55 19.38 -25.46
N ALA A 346 -28.54 18.22 -26.11
CA ALA A 346 -27.93 17.01 -25.56
C ALA A 346 -26.41 17.17 -25.42
N ASP A 347 -25.75 17.73 -26.43
CA ASP A 347 -24.31 17.98 -26.45
C ASP A 347 -23.90 19.02 -25.39
N ASN A 348 -24.61 20.15 -25.31
CA ASN A 348 -24.40 21.18 -24.29
C ASN A 348 -24.57 20.62 -22.87
N ASN A 349 -25.62 19.82 -22.64
CA ASN A 349 -25.84 19.16 -21.35
C ASN A 349 -24.73 18.16 -21.03
N GLY A 350 -24.32 17.36 -22.02
CA GLY A 350 -23.21 16.40 -21.87
C GLY A 350 -21.92 17.10 -21.46
N SER A 351 -21.60 18.20 -22.13
CA SER A 351 -20.44 19.05 -21.85
C SER A 351 -20.50 19.70 -20.46
N ASP A 352 -21.66 20.25 -20.06
CA ASP A 352 -21.86 20.83 -18.72
C ASP A 352 -21.69 19.75 -17.62
N TYR A 353 -22.28 18.56 -17.78
CA TYR A 353 -22.13 17.48 -16.82
C TYR A 353 -20.69 16.96 -16.71
N LEU A 354 -19.97 16.91 -17.84
CA LEU A 354 -18.56 16.53 -17.84
C LEU A 354 -17.71 17.55 -17.08
N PHE A 355 -17.91 18.85 -17.33
CA PHE A 355 -17.20 19.92 -16.62
C PHE A 355 -17.50 19.93 -15.12
N ARG A 356 -18.77 19.78 -14.74
CA ARG A 356 -19.19 19.67 -13.32
C ARG A 356 -18.58 18.43 -12.66
N SER A 357 -18.56 17.30 -13.34
CA SER A 357 -17.93 16.07 -12.85
C SER A 357 -16.44 16.26 -12.60
N MET A 358 -15.72 16.92 -13.51
CA MET A 358 -14.29 17.21 -13.36
C MET A 358 -14.02 18.15 -12.15
N SER A 359 -14.84 19.18 -11.98
CA SER A 359 -14.74 20.11 -10.85
C SER A 359 -15.03 19.42 -9.51
N LYS A 360 -16.06 18.57 -9.46
CA LYS A 360 -16.41 17.80 -8.26
C LYS A 360 -15.35 16.78 -7.89
N THR A 361 -14.87 15.99 -8.86
CA THR A 361 -13.85 14.97 -8.60
C THR A 361 -12.54 15.59 -8.12
N THR A 362 -12.17 16.76 -8.65
CA THR A 362 -11.00 17.51 -8.18
C THR A 362 -11.18 18.02 -6.75
N THR A 363 -12.35 18.61 -6.45
CA THR A 363 -12.67 19.09 -5.10
C THR A 363 -12.70 17.94 -4.09
N GLN A 364 -13.29 16.80 -4.46
CA GLN A 364 -13.33 15.60 -3.63
C GLN A 364 -11.92 15.07 -3.34
N ARG A 365 -11.03 15.04 -4.35
CA ARG A 365 -9.63 14.66 -4.14
C ARG A 365 -8.91 15.60 -3.17
N ASN A 366 -9.22 16.90 -3.20
CA ASN A 366 -8.65 17.87 -2.27
C ASN A 366 -9.17 17.66 -0.83
N ILE A 367 -10.46 17.38 -0.66
CA ILE A 367 -11.04 16.97 0.63
C ILE A 367 -10.34 15.72 1.16
N ASN A 368 -10.16 14.71 0.30
CA ASN A 368 -9.50 13.47 0.69
C ASN A 368 -8.06 13.72 1.19
N ARG A 369 -7.30 14.58 0.51
CA ARG A 369 -5.94 14.96 0.93
C ARG A 369 -5.92 15.66 2.30
N GLN A 370 -6.89 16.54 2.57
CA GLN A 370 -6.98 17.22 3.86
C GLN A 370 -7.31 16.27 5.01
N TRP A 371 -8.24 15.33 4.80
CA TRP A 371 -8.54 14.27 5.76
C TRP A 371 -7.33 13.36 6.02
N ILE A 372 -6.57 13.04 4.97
CA ILE A 372 -5.33 12.26 5.08
C ILE A 372 -4.30 12.97 5.96
N GLU A 373 -4.03 14.25 5.73
CA GLU A 373 -3.11 15.02 6.59
C GLU A 373 -3.61 15.08 8.03
N TRP A 374 -4.91 15.29 8.22
CA TRP A 374 -5.51 15.31 9.54
C TRP A 374 -5.23 14.01 10.30
N HIS A 375 -5.45 12.86 9.66
CA HIS A 375 -5.13 11.56 10.28
C HIS A 375 -3.63 11.33 10.45
N THR A 376 -2.80 11.78 9.51
CA THR A 376 -1.34 11.63 9.54
C THR A 376 -0.73 12.24 10.81
N LYS A 377 -1.28 13.38 11.25
CA LYS A 377 -0.89 14.06 12.50
C LYS A 377 -1.07 13.19 13.74
N PHE A 378 -1.99 12.22 13.72
CA PHE A 378 -2.19 11.27 14.82
C PHE A 378 -1.46 9.94 14.60
N THR A 379 -1.44 9.43 13.37
CA THR A 379 -0.90 8.09 13.09
C THR A 379 0.62 8.01 13.26
N ILE A 380 1.35 9.10 13.00
CA ILE A 380 2.82 9.09 13.18
C ILE A 380 3.24 9.06 14.68
N PRO A 381 2.69 9.93 15.57
CA PRO A 381 2.89 9.78 17.00
C PRO A 381 2.50 8.39 17.52
N PHE A 382 1.40 7.84 17.01
CA PHE A 382 0.94 6.50 17.38
C PHE A 382 1.88 5.40 16.90
N ALA A 383 2.45 5.54 15.69
CA ALA A 383 3.45 4.62 15.17
C ALA A 383 4.67 4.54 16.09
N CYS A 384 5.13 5.65 16.68
CA CYS A 384 6.23 5.65 17.66
C CYS A 384 5.98 4.67 18.82
N LEU A 385 4.75 4.61 19.32
CA LEU A 385 4.36 3.69 20.39
C LEU A 385 4.35 2.25 19.89
N ILE A 386 3.72 1.99 18.75
CA ILE A 386 3.68 0.65 18.14
C ILE A 386 5.09 0.10 17.93
N PHE A 387 5.98 0.91 17.35
CA PHE A 387 7.36 0.50 17.07
C PHE A 387 8.17 0.23 18.34
N PHE A 388 7.93 0.95 19.43
CA PHE A 388 8.51 0.60 20.73
C PHE A 388 8.01 -0.76 21.23
N PHE A 389 6.70 -1.01 21.19
CA PHE A 389 6.10 -2.28 21.61
C PHE A 389 6.40 -3.47 20.70
N ILE A 390 6.87 -3.23 19.48
CA ILE A 390 7.45 -4.28 18.63
C ILE A 390 8.92 -4.46 18.97
N GLY A 391 9.67 -3.36 19.05
CA GLY A 391 11.12 -3.38 19.18
C GLY A 391 11.63 -3.92 20.51
N ALA A 392 11.08 -3.46 21.64
CA ALA A 392 11.56 -3.87 22.95
C ALA A 392 11.33 -5.37 23.25
N PRO A 393 10.13 -5.95 23.00
CA PRO A 393 9.92 -7.39 23.14
C PRO A 393 10.77 -8.21 22.18
N LEU A 394 10.88 -7.79 20.91
CA LEU A 394 11.63 -8.55 19.93
C LEU A 394 13.14 -8.52 20.22
N GLY A 395 13.66 -7.39 20.72
CA GLY A 395 15.05 -7.27 21.18
C GLY A 395 15.33 -8.22 22.35
N SER A 396 14.42 -8.31 23.32
CA SER A 396 14.56 -9.23 24.45
C SER A 396 14.58 -10.72 24.08
N ILE A 397 13.98 -11.06 22.93
CA ILE A 397 13.86 -12.44 22.43
C ILE A 397 15.10 -12.85 21.64
N VAL A 398 15.66 -11.95 20.81
CA VAL A 398 16.73 -12.25 19.84
C VAL A 398 18.12 -12.26 20.50
N ARG A 399 18.26 -12.96 21.65
CA ARG A 399 19.44 -13.00 22.54
C ARG A 399 20.80 -13.35 21.90
N LYS A 400 20.85 -13.72 20.61
CA LYS A 400 22.06 -14.10 19.86
C LYS A 400 22.03 -13.48 18.46
N GLY A 401 23.03 -12.65 18.13
CA GLY A 401 23.12 -12.03 16.79
C GLY A 401 24.19 -10.95 16.58
N GLY A 402 24.88 -10.48 17.63
CA GLY A 402 25.76 -9.30 17.51
C GLY A 402 24.99 -8.04 17.08
N LEU A 403 25.70 -6.93 16.89
CA LEU A 403 25.07 -5.63 16.60
C LEU A 403 24.28 -5.60 15.27
N GLY A 404 24.52 -6.54 14.35
CA GLY A 404 23.93 -6.54 13.00
C GLY A 404 22.50 -7.08 12.91
N THR A 405 22.15 -8.14 13.65
CA THR A 405 20.82 -8.79 13.55
C THR A 405 19.66 -7.86 13.94
N PRO A 406 19.75 -7.07 15.04
CA PRO A 406 18.72 -6.09 15.39
C PRO A 406 18.45 -5.07 14.27
N ILE A 407 19.51 -4.63 13.58
CA ILE A 407 19.40 -3.67 12.47
C ILE A 407 18.63 -4.30 11.32
N VAL A 408 19.00 -5.50 10.87
CA VAL A 408 18.32 -6.18 9.75
C VAL A 408 16.84 -6.40 10.04
N ILE A 409 16.50 -6.87 11.25
CA ILE A 409 15.10 -7.08 11.63
C ILE A 409 14.33 -5.76 11.68
N SER A 410 14.94 -4.69 12.20
CA SER A 410 14.32 -3.36 12.22
C SER A 410 14.01 -2.84 10.81
N VAL A 411 14.94 -3.04 9.87
CA VAL A 411 14.79 -2.62 8.47
C VAL A 411 13.65 -3.38 7.80
N ILE A 412 13.56 -4.71 7.98
CA ILE A 412 12.48 -5.52 7.42
C ILE A 412 11.11 -5.07 7.96
N LEU A 413 11.00 -4.90 9.28
CA LEU A 413 9.75 -4.43 9.90
C LEU A 413 9.36 -3.03 9.43
N PHE A 414 10.34 -2.14 9.26
CA PHE A 414 10.10 -0.82 8.72
C PHE A 414 9.66 -0.85 7.26
N ILE A 415 10.26 -1.69 6.41
CA ILE A 415 9.84 -1.87 5.02
C ILE A 415 8.38 -2.34 4.97
N ILE A 416 7.99 -3.32 5.80
CA ILE A 416 6.62 -3.80 5.89
C ILE A 416 5.67 -2.66 6.28
N TYR A 417 6.02 -1.90 7.33
CA TYR A 417 5.25 -0.72 7.73
C TYR A 417 5.12 0.30 6.59
N TYR A 418 6.22 0.65 5.94
CA TYR A 418 6.26 1.64 4.87
C TYR A 418 5.41 1.23 3.67
N VAL A 419 5.47 -0.05 3.28
CA VAL A 419 4.64 -0.60 2.20
C VAL A 419 3.16 -0.53 2.57
N LEU A 420 2.78 -1.02 3.76
CA LEU A 420 1.38 -0.98 4.22
C LEU A 420 0.86 0.46 4.33
N ASN A 421 1.66 1.37 4.89
CA ASN A 421 1.30 2.78 5.02
C ASN A 421 1.09 3.45 3.65
N ASN A 422 1.96 3.17 2.67
CA ASN A 422 1.81 3.69 1.31
C ASN A 422 0.60 3.12 0.58
N VAL A 423 0.29 1.84 0.77
CA VAL A 423 -0.94 1.23 0.23
C VAL A 423 -2.16 1.94 0.81
N GLY A 424 -2.22 2.09 2.14
CA GLY A 424 -3.32 2.78 2.82
C GLY A 424 -3.48 4.24 2.37
N TYR A 425 -2.37 4.99 2.30
CA TYR A 425 -2.34 6.36 1.78
C TYR A 425 -2.86 6.47 0.35
N LYS A 426 -2.42 5.58 -0.57
CA LYS A 426 -2.87 5.59 -1.97
C LYS A 426 -4.36 5.28 -2.07
N MET A 427 -4.85 4.28 -1.34
CA MET A 427 -6.27 3.90 -1.35
C MET A 427 -7.18 5.01 -0.82
N ALA A 428 -6.77 5.70 0.25
CA ALA A 428 -7.48 6.86 0.78
C ALA A 428 -7.43 8.07 -0.18
N ARG A 429 -6.27 8.35 -0.77
CA ARG A 429 -6.08 9.49 -1.68
C ARG A 429 -6.97 9.36 -2.91
N ASP A 430 -7.05 8.16 -3.47
CA ASP A 430 -7.84 7.89 -4.67
C ASP A 430 -9.33 7.70 -4.37
N GLY A 431 -9.74 7.74 -3.08
CA GLY A 431 -11.12 7.63 -2.65
C GLY A 431 -11.70 6.21 -2.76
N VAL A 432 -10.83 5.19 -2.83
CA VAL A 432 -11.25 3.78 -2.87
C VAL A 432 -11.62 3.29 -1.46
N TRP A 433 -10.85 3.71 -0.46
CA TRP A 433 -11.12 3.48 0.95
C TRP A 433 -11.44 4.80 1.65
N ASP A 434 -12.23 4.73 2.71
CA ASP A 434 -12.40 5.86 3.62
C ASP A 434 -11.05 6.26 4.23
N HIS A 435 -10.88 7.56 4.45
CA HIS A 435 -9.59 8.16 4.83
C HIS A 435 -9.07 7.60 6.15
N TRP A 436 -9.97 7.35 7.11
CA TRP A 436 -9.61 6.79 8.41
C TRP A 436 -9.12 5.34 8.28
N ILE A 437 -9.73 4.50 7.45
CA ILE A 437 -9.28 3.12 7.22
C ILE A 437 -7.90 3.14 6.56
N GLY A 438 -7.75 3.92 5.49
CA GLY A 438 -6.50 3.98 4.74
C GLY A 438 -5.33 4.44 5.60
N MET A 439 -5.50 5.50 6.39
CA MET A 439 -4.40 6.04 7.20
C MET A 439 -4.07 5.21 8.43
N TRP A 440 -5.05 4.52 9.03
CA TRP A 440 -4.83 3.65 10.19
C TRP A 440 -4.49 2.20 9.81
N PHE A 441 -4.55 1.86 8.53
CA PHE A 441 -4.33 0.49 8.02
C PHE A 441 -3.05 -0.16 8.53
N SER A 442 -1.92 0.57 8.44
CA SER A 442 -0.63 0.09 8.92
C SER A 442 -0.64 -0.18 10.44
N SER A 443 -1.29 0.71 11.19
CA SER A 443 -1.41 0.59 12.66
C SER A 443 -2.34 -0.55 13.07
N MET A 444 -3.44 -0.76 12.34
CA MET A 444 -4.39 -1.86 12.58
C MET A 444 -3.73 -3.24 12.43
N ILE A 445 -2.75 -3.37 11.54
CA ILE A 445 -2.02 -4.63 11.32
C ILE A 445 -0.89 -4.79 12.34
N LEU A 446 -0.14 -3.72 12.61
CA LEU A 446 1.05 -3.80 13.47
C LEU A 446 0.74 -3.77 14.98
N LEU A 447 -0.37 -3.17 15.40
CA LEU A 447 -0.74 -3.13 16.81
C LEU A 447 -1.01 -4.52 17.39
N PRO A 448 -1.84 -5.39 16.76
CA PRO A 448 -2.00 -6.78 17.22
C PRO A 448 -0.68 -7.54 17.26
N LEU A 449 0.21 -7.32 16.30
CA LEU A 449 1.55 -7.91 16.29
C LEU A 449 2.39 -7.43 17.48
N GLY A 450 2.42 -6.12 17.76
CA GLY A 450 3.13 -5.56 18.90
C GLY A 450 2.60 -6.08 20.24
N VAL A 451 1.27 -6.16 20.39
CA VAL A 451 0.63 -6.74 21.59
C VAL A 451 0.99 -8.21 21.73
N PHE A 452 0.90 -8.98 20.65
CA PHE A 452 1.25 -10.40 20.63
C PHE A 452 2.72 -10.64 21.00
N LEU A 453 3.65 -9.88 20.42
CA LEU A 453 5.08 -9.96 20.73
C LEU A 453 5.37 -9.58 22.18
N THR A 454 4.73 -8.53 22.70
CA THR A 454 4.84 -8.11 24.09
C THR A 454 4.37 -9.21 25.03
N TYR A 455 3.19 -9.78 24.77
CA TYR A 455 2.66 -10.92 25.53
C TYR A 455 3.60 -12.13 25.51
N LYS A 456 4.18 -12.43 24.34
CA LYS A 456 5.09 -13.55 24.16
C LYS A 456 6.42 -13.36 24.90
N ALA A 457 6.97 -12.15 24.90
CA ALA A 457 8.20 -11.82 25.62
C ALA A 457 8.03 -11.90 27.15
N MET A 458 6.81 -11.64 27.65
CA MET A 458 6.48 -11.81 29.07
C MET A 458 6.43 -13.28 29.50
N THR A 459 5.95 -14.17 28.62
CA THR A 459 5.68 -15.58 28.94
C THR A 459 6.90 -16.50 28.71
N ASP A 460 8.09 -15.94 28.44
CA ASP A 460 9.37 -16.63 28.15
C ASP A 460 9.23 -17.84 27.21
N SER A 461 8.28 -17.77 26.30
CA SER A 461 7.96 -18.93 25.46
C SER A 461 9.05 -19.12 24.41
N VAL A 462 9.69 -20.30 24.45
CA VAL A 462 10.76 -20.80 23.54
C VAL A 462 10.22 -21.06 22.11
N ILE A 463 9.14 -20.40 21.71
CA ILE A 463 8.37 -20.65 20.48
C ILE A 463 8.89 -19.74 19.34
N MET A 464 10.12 -19.24 19.44
CA MET A 464 10.82 -18.48 18.38
C MET A 464 12.24 -19.03 18.17
N SER A 465 12.45 -20.34 18.34
CA SER A 465 13.55 -20.98 17.60
C SER A 465 13.23 -20.89 16.11
N ALA A 466 14.24 -20.73 15.25
CA ALA A 466 14.06 -20.79 13.80
C ALA A 466 13.28 -22.06 13.38
N ASP A 467 13.46 -23.15 14.13
CA ASP A 467 12.73 -24.42 13.96
C ASP A 467 11.22 -24.32 14.21
N THR A 468 10.78 -23.44 15.12
CA THR A 468 9.35 -23.24 15.39
C THR A 468 8.66 -22.48 14.26
N TYR A 469 9.34 -21.51 13.64
CA TYR A 469 8.83 -20.86 12.43
C TYR A 469 8.90 -21.76 11.21
N LEU A 470 10.01 -22.48 11.03
CA LEU A 470 10.13 -23.48 9.97
C LEU A 470 9.03 -24.54 10.09
N SER A 471 8.69 -25.00 11.30
CA SER A 471 7.58 -25.94 11.50
C SER A 471 6.21 -25.29 11.32
N PHE A 472 6.01 -24.02 11.71
CA PHE A 472 4.77 -23.26 11.41
C PHE A 472 4.58 -23.10 9.89
N PHE A 473 5.62 -22.69 9.16
CA PHE A 473 5.58 -22.55 7.71
C PHE A 473 5.50 -23.90 6.98
N LYS A 474 6.16 -24.95 7.46
CA LYS A 474 5.98 -26.33 6.95
C LYS A 474 4.53 -26.81 7.13
N LYS A 475 3.90 -26.49 8.26
CA LYS A 475 2.47 -26.76 8.51
C LYS A 475 1.57 -25.93 7.60
N LEU A 476 1.89 -24.66 7.37
CA LEU A 476 1.13 -23.75 6.51
C LEU A 476 1.24 -24.09 5.02
N PHE A 477 2.42 -24.52 4.56
CA PHE A 477 2.71 -24.88 3.16
C PHE A 477 2.65 -26.39 2.87
N PHE A 478 2.08 -27.19 3.78
CA PHE A 478 1.83 -28.62 3.58
C PHE A 478 3.07 -29.48 3.27
N ILE A 479 4.27 -29.04 3.67
CA ILE A 479 5.53 -29.74 3.39
C ILE A 479 5.62 -31.01 4.25
N ARG A 480 6.01 -32.15 3.65
CA ARG A 480 6.15 -33.44 4.35
C ARG A 480 7.35 -33.42 5.30
N GLU A 481 7.13 -33.79 6.55
CA GLU A 481 8.23 -34.18 7.44
C GLU A 481 8.72 -35.57 7.02
N LYS A 482 10.01 -35.70 6.73
CA LYS A 482 10.65 -36.99 6.48
C LYS A 482 11.20 -37.55 7.80
N ARG A 483 10.93 -38.82 8.08
CA ARG A 483 11.59 -39.53 9.19
C ARG A 483 13.07 -39.73 8.86
N ASN A 484 13.92 -39.55 9.85
CA ASN A 484 15.34 -39.84 9.71
C ASN A 484 15.80 -40.72 10.88
N TYR A 485 16.08 -41.99 10.59
CA TYR A 485 16.69 -42.92 11.52
C TYR A 485 18.15 -43.15 11.12
N THR A 486 19.09 -42.90 12.04
CA THR A 486 20.51 -43.23 11.86
C THR A 486 20.77 -44.64 12.35
N ILE A 487 21.61 -45.40 11.66
CA ILE A 487 22.08 -46.70 12.14
C ILE A 487 22.87 -46.44 13.42
N LYS A 488 22.47 -47.06 14.53
CA LYS A 488 23.15 -46.93 15.82
C LYS A 488 24.39 -47.83 15.81
N GLU A 489 25.54 -47.31 16.24
CA GLU A 489 26.78 -48.08 16.36
C GLU A 489 26.72 -49.13 17.48
N VAL A 490 25.90 -48.88 18.51
CA VAL A 490 25.66 -49.81 19.64
C VAL A 490 24.15 -49.97 19.84
N VAL A 491 23.69 -51.22 19.76
CA VAL A 491 22.31 -51.63 20.04
C VAL A 491 22.33 -52.50 21.31
N ILE A 492 21.68 -52.03 22.38
CA ILE A 492 21.63 -52.69 23.70
C ILE A 492 20.58 -53.82 23.71
N GLU A 493 19.46 -53.62 23.03
CA GLU A 493 18.35 -54.59 22.91
C GLU A 493 17.99 -54.78 21.43
N GLU A 494 17.98 -56.03 20.97
CA GLU A 494 17.57 -56.35 19.61
C GLU A 494 16.03 -56.41 19.51
N PRO A 495 15.44 -55.95 18.39
CA PRO A 495 14.00 -55.99 18.22
C PRO A 495 13.46 -57.43 18.16
N ASP A 496 12.43 -57.72 18.96
CA ASP A 496 11.68 -58.97 18.87
C ASP A 496 10.73 -58.92 17.66
N TYR A 497 11.13 -59.59 16.58
CA TYR A 497 10.34 -59.62 15.34
C TYR A 497 9.00 -60.35 15.49
N VAL A 498 8.83 -61.24 16.47
CA VAL A 498 7.56 -61.95 16.70
C VAL A 498 6.55 -61.00 17.36
N GLU A 499 7.00 -60.23 18.34
CA GLU A 499 6.17 -59.22 19.01
C GLU A 499 5.79 -58.08 18.04
N ILE A 500 6.75 -57.60 17.24
CA ILE A 500 6.52 -56.58 16.21
C ILE A 500 5.51 -57.05 15.15
N TYR A 501 5.53 -58.34 14.77
CA TYR A 501 4.56 -58.89 13.83
C TYR A 501 3.13 -58.82 14.41
N ASN A 502 2.95 -59.19 15.68
CA ASN A 502 1.66 -59.11 16.36
C ASN A 502 1.17 -57.66 16.48
N TRP A 503 2.06 -56.72 16.83
CA TRP A 503 1.73 -55.30 16.87
C TRP A 503 1.41 -54.72 15.50
N SER A 504 2.12 -55.13 14.45
CA SER A 504 1.85 -54.71 13.07
C SER A 504 0.50 -55.22 12.56
N SER A 505 0.13 -56.46 12.90
CA SER A 505 -1.20 -57.01 12.62
C SER A 505 -2.31 -56.22 13.33
N LYS A 506 -2.11 -55.94 14.63
CA LYS A 506 -3.03 -55.11 15.42
C LYS A 506 -3.16 -53.69 14.85
N LEU A 507 -2.05 -53.06 14.48
CA LEU A 507 -2.03 -51.73 13.84
C LEU A 507 -2.78 -51.74 12.51
N THR A 508 -2.62 -52.80 11.72
CA THR A 508 -3.33 -52.98 10.45
C THR A 508 -4.84 -53.04 10.66
N GLN A 509 -5.29 -53.75 11.69
CA GLN A 509 -6.70 -53.82 12.09
C GLN A 509 -7.22 -52.46 12.60
N GLU A 510 -6.47 -51.78 13.48
CA GLU A 510 -6.84 -50.46 13.98
C GLU A 510 -6.99 -49.43 12.83
N VAL A 511 -6.08 -49.46 11.86
CA VAL A 511 -6.13 -48.57 10.69
C VAL A 511 -7.29 -48.91 9.75
N SER A 512 -7.57 -50.20 9.51
CA SER A 512 -8.70 -50.60 8.67
C SER A 512 -10.04 -50.21 9.28
N ASP A 513 -10.22 -50.44 10.58
CA ASP A 513 -11.45 -50.11 11.29
C ASP A 513 -11.68 -48.59 11.29
N HIS A 514 -10.60 -47.81 11.48
CA HIS A 514 -10.65 -46.36 11.44
C HIS A 514 -10.97 -45.81 10.05
N LEU A 515 -10.37 -46.35 8.99
CA LEU A 515 -10.66 -45.95 7.61
C LEU A 515 -12.09 -46.33 7.18
N GLN A 516 -12.60 -47.47 7.64
CA GLN A 516 -13.97 -47.89 7.35
C GLN A 516 -14.99 -46.97 8.04
N LYS A 517 -14.75 -46.58 9.29
CA LYS A 517 -15.65 -45.72 10.06
C LYS A 517 -15.57 -44.24 9.67
N TYR A 518 -14.38 -43.74 9.32
CA TYR A 518 -14.12 -42.30 9.11
C TYR A 518 -13.55 -41.92 7.75
N GLY A 519 -13.63 -42.81 6.75
CA GLY A 519 -13.13 -42.54 5.39
C GLY A 519 -13.71 -41.28 4.74
N ASN A 520 -14.92 -40.87 5.12
CA ASN A 520 -15.52 -39.59 4.75
C ASN A 520 -16.24 -38.95 5.96
N LEU A 521 -15.63 -37.93 6.58
CA LEU A 521 -16.22 -37.25 7.73
C LEU A 521 -17.34 -36.29 7.32
N GLY A 522 -18.59 -36.68 7.61
CA GLY A 522 -19.75 -35.81 7.51
C GLY A 522 -19.65 -34.56 8.42
N TYR A 523 -20.31 -33.47 8.04
CA TYR A 523 -20.23 -32.17 8.73
C TYR A 523 -20.60 -32.26 10.22
N LYS A 524 -21.66 -32.98 10.57
CA LYS A 524 -22.11 -33.13 11.97
C LYS A 524 -21.09 -33.90 12.81
N ILE A 525 -20.61 -35.03 12.29
CA ILE A 525 -19.64 -35.92 12.94
C ILE A 525 -18.32 -35.19 13.19
N TYR A 526 -17.89 -34.33 12.27
CA TYR A 526 -16.69 -33.51 12.42
C TYR A 526 -16.69 -32.64 13.70
N TRP A 527 -17.85 -32.15 14.14
CA TRP A 527 -17.95 -31.29 15.32
C TRP A 527 -18.31 -32.04 16.61
N THR A 528 -19.00 -33.18 16.51
CA THR A 528 -19.54 -33.89 17.67
C THR A 528 -18.71 -35.07 18.14
N ASP A 529 -17.97 -35.71 17.25
CA ASP A 529 -17.33 -37.00 17.53
C ASP A 529 -15.85 -36.86 17.90
N ASN A 530 -15.52 -37.21 19.14
CA ASN A 530 -14.16 -37.18 19.68
C ASN A 530 -13.40 -38.50 19.41
N GLU A 531 -14.09 -39.58 19.04
CA GLU A 531 -13.48 -40.90 18.81
C GLU A 531 -12.58 -40.90 17.57
N TYR A 532 -12.82 -40.01 16.61
CA TYR A 532 -11.93 -39.83 15.45
C TYR A 532 -10.51 -39.41 15.88
N ASP A 533 -10.41 -38.38 16.73
CA ASP A 533 -9.11 -37.84 17.14
C ASP A 533 -8.38 -38.81 18.10
N GLU A 534 -9.14 -39.53 18.94
CA GLU A 534 -8.61 -40.57 19.83
C GLU A 534 -8.10 -41.79 19.06
N GLY A 535 -8.86 -42.27 18.06
CA GLY A 535 -8.44 -43.38 17.19
C GLY A 535 -7.17 -43.06 16.40
N LEU A 536 -7.06 -41.84 15.86
CA LEU A 536 -5.85 -41.40 15.17
C LEU A 536 -4.63 -41.32 16.10
N THR A 537 -4.86 -40.93 17.36
CA THR A 537 -3.82 -40.88 18.40
C THR A 537 -3.36 -42.29 18.78
N SER A 538 -4.29 -43.23 18.90
CA SER A 538 -3.99 -44.65 19.14
C SER A 538 -3.12 -45.22 18.01
N ILE A 539 -3.57 -45.09 16.76
CA ILE A 539 -2.84 -45.55 15.57
C ILE A 539 -1.43 -44.95 15.53
N LYS A 540 -1.31 -43.66 15.84
CA LYS A 540 -0.02 -43.00 15.90
C LYS A 540 0.88 -43.62 16.96
N ASN A 541 0.40 -43.79 18.18
CA ASN A 541 1.20 -44.35 19.28
C ASN A 541 1.64 -45.78 18.94
N SER A 542 0.70 -46.64 18.51
CA SER A 542 0.98 -48.01 18.07
C SER A 542 2.05 -48.05 16.95
N MET A 543 1.97 -47.13 15.98
CA MET A 543 2.97 -47.01 14.92
C MET A 543 4.34 -46.54 15.44
N GLU A 544 4.39 -45.53 16.32
CA GLU A 544 5.66 -45.05 16.90
C GLU A 544 6.32 -46.13 17.76
N ASP A 545 5.56 -46.92 18.52
CA ASP A 545 6.08 -48.01 19.34
C ASP A 545 6.77 -49.09 18.49
N ILE A 546 6.13 -49.48 17.37
CA ILE A 546 6.71 -50.40 16.38
C ILE A 546 7.99 -49.79 15.76
N LEU A 547 7.94 -48.53 15.31
CA LEU A 547 9.07 -47.88 14.65
C LEU A 547 10.25 -47.64 15.61
N ASN A 548 9.97 -47.41 16.90
CA ASN A 548 11.01 -47.27 17.93
C ASN A 548 11.78 -48.58 18.12
N GLN A 549 11.09 -49.72 18.17
CA GLN A 549 11.77 -51.02 18.20
C GLN A 549 12.53 -51.30 16.90
N LEU A 550 11.93 -51.01 15.74
CA LEU A 550 12.60 -51.20 14.43
C LEU A 550 13.83 -50.30 14.26
N SER A 551 13.87 -49.14 14.92
CA SER A 551 15.04 -48.24 14.91
C SER A 551 16.28 -48.87 15.58
N ASN A 552 16.08 -49.91 16.40
CA ASN A 552 17.15 -50.70 17.02
C ASN A 552 17.57 -51.89 16.15
N SER A 553 17.00 -52.09 14.96
CA SER A 553 17.39 -53.19 14.07
C SER A 553 18.80 -52.97 13.51
N ARG A 554 19.64 -54.01 13.49
CA ARG A 554 20.96 -53.97 12.83
C ARG A 554 20.86 -54.07 11.30
N LYS A 555 19.66 -54.29 10.75
CA LYS A 555 19.45 -54.55 9.32
C LYS A 555 19.13 -53.23 8.58
N PRO A 556 19.96 -52.82 7.60
CA PRO A 556 19.76 -51.55 6.89
C PRO A 556 18.44 -51.52 6.11
N VAL A 557 18.02 -52.64 5.52
CA VAL A 557 16.75 -52.76 4.77
C VAL A 557 15.54 -52.45 5.66
N ILE A 558 15.56 -52.87 6.92
CA ILE A 558 14.45 -52.64 7.86
C ILE A 558 14.44 -51.17 8.31
N ILE A 559 15.61 -50.57 8.56
CA ILE A 559 15.74 -49.14 8.89
C ILE A 559 15.29 -48.27 7.72
N GLU A 560 15.68 -48.59 6.48
CA GLU A 560 15.22 -47.86 5.30
C GLU A 560 13.71 -47.96 5.14
N LYS A 561 13.13 -49.13 5.39
CA LYS A 561 11.67 -49.31 5.37
C LYS A 561 10.97 -48.50 6.47
N ALA A 562 11.54 -48.44 7.67
CA ALA A 562 11.04 -47.62 8.76
C ALA A 562 11.05 -46.10 8.42
N LYS A 563 11.99 -45.64 7.59
CA LYS A 563 12.04 -44.23 7.12
C LYS A 563 10.90 -43.87 6.15
N GLU A 564 10.32 -44.85 5.45
CA GLU A 564 9.22 -44.64 4.51
C GLU A 564 7.88 -44.38 5.20
N TYR A 565 7.74 -44.72 6.49
CA TYR A 565 6.50 -44.50 7.23
C TYR A 565 6.17 -43.00 7.37
N PRO A 566 4.91 -42.60 7.11
CA PRO A 566 4.52 -41.20 7.25
C PRO A 566 4.52 -40.76 8.73
N VAL A 567 4.69 -39.45 8.94
CA VAL A 567 4.47 -38.82 10.24
C VAL A 567 3.01 -38.35 10.29
N LEU A 568 2.19 -39.01 11.12
CA LEU A 568 0.77 -38.67 11.26
C LEU A 568 0.59 -37.31 11.95
N ILE A 569 -0.21 -36.43 11.33
CA ILE A 569 -0.55 -35.11 11.86
C ILE A 569 -1.51 -35.27 13.04
N LYS A 570 -1.16 -34.68 14.20
CA LYS A 570 -1.92 -34.81 15.45
C LYS A 570 -3.22 -33.98 15.49
N TYR A 571 -3.33 -32.90 14.72
CA TYR A 571 -4.43 -31.94 14.82
C TYR A 571 -4.94 -31.51 13.44
N VAL A 572 -6.19 -31.87 13.13
CA VAL A 572 -6.91 -31.42 11.92
C VAL A 572 -8.01 -30.41 12.25
N ARG A 573 -8.47 -30.38 13.50
CA ARG A 573 -9.58 -29.55 13.95
C ARG A 573 -9.07 -28.35 14.77
N PRO A 574 -9.55 -27.13 14.52
CA PRO A 574 -9.15 -25.95 15.29
C PRO A 574 -9.71 -25.97 16.72
N VAL A 575 -10.76 -26.76 16.96
CA VAL A 575 -11.46 -26.85 18.24
C VAL A 575 -11.71 -28.33 18.56
N LYS A 576 -11.57 -28.73 19.83
CA LYS A 576 -11.84 -30.10 20.29
C LYS A 576 -13.33 -30.44 20.05
N ALA A 577 -13.59 -31.59 19.43
CA ALA A 577 -14.94 -32.07 19.18
C ALA A 577 -15.73 -32.25 20.49
N GLY A 578 -17.03 -31.96 20.45
CA GLY A 578 -17.92 -32.02 21.61
C GLY A 578 -17.81 -30.86 22.60
N SER A 579 -16.81 -29.97 22.45
CA SER A 579 -16.68 -28.77 23.29
C SER A 579 -17.80 -27.75 23.04
N PRO A 580 -18.12 -26.86 24.01
CA PRO A 580 -19.11 -25.80 23.80
C PRO A 580 -18.75 -24.88 22.61
N LEU A 581 -17.45 -24.64 22.39
CA LEU A 581 -16.95 -23.91 21.22
C LEU A 581 -17.23 -24.66 19.91
N ALA A 582 -17.07 -25.98 19.86
CA ALA A 582 -17.38 -26.77 18.67
C ALA A 582 -18.88 -26.70 18.31
N LYS A 583 -19.77 -26.67 19.31
CA LYS A 583 -21.21 -26.47 19.09
C LYS A 583 -21.52 -25.08 18.53
N ILE A 584 -20.83 -24.04 19.01
CA ILE A 584 -20.97 -22.67 18.48
C ILE A 584 -20.51 -22.64 17.01
N PHE A 585 -19.32 -23.17 16.71
CA PHE A 585 -18.82 -23.22 15.33
C PHE A 585 -19.73 -24.05 14.40
N MET A 586 -20.37 -25.10 14.91
CA MET A 586 -21.30 -25.92 14.14
C MET A 586 -22.53 -25.14 13.66
N TYR A 587 -23.09 -24.26 14.49
CA TYR A 587 -24.33 -23.50 14.19
C TYR A 587 -24.09 -22.09 13.63
N VAL A 588 -22.93 -21.47 13.89
CA VAL A 588 -22.63 -20.11 13.43
C VAL A 588 -22.18 -20.11 11.97
N PHE A 589 -23.07 -19.62 11.10
CA PHE A 589 -22.79 -19.37 9.69
C PHE A 589 -22.14 -17.99 9.49
N PRO A 590 -21.08 -17.85 8.66
CA PRO A 590 -20.46 -18.85 7.78
C PRO A 590 -19.23 -19.58 8.39
N LEU A 591 -18.87 -19.27 9.64
CA LEU A 591 -17.60 -19.67 10.26
C LEU A 591 -17.38 -21.20 10.25
N GLY A 592 -18.41 -21.98 10.61
CA GLY A 592 -18.33 -23.44 10.65
C GLY A 592 -18.04 -24.09 9.30
N ILE A 593 -18.68 -23.60 8.24
CA ILE A 593 -18.50 -24.15 6.88
C ILE A 593 -17.11 -23.82 6.34
N VAL A 594 -16.62 -22.59 6.56
CA VAL A 594 -15.28 -22.18 6.15
C VAL A 594 -14.22 -23.04 6.84
N THR A 595 -14.36 -23.29 8.15
CA THR A 595 -13.42 -24.16 8.88
C THR A 595 -13.44 -25.61 8.40
N LYS A 596 -14.61 -26.17 8.05
CA LYS A 596 -14.70 -27.51 7.44
C LYS A 596 -14.08 -27.56 6.05
N LEU A 597 -14.29 -26.54 5.22
CA LEU A 597 -13.67 -26.47 3.89
C LEU A 597 -12.14 -26.44 3.98
N LEU A 598 -11.60 -25.70 4.96
CA LEU A 598 -10.16 -25.65 5.24
C LEU A 598 -9.59 -26.99 5.76
N SER A 599 -10.40 -27.87 6.37
CA SER A 599 -9.94 -29.17 6.89
C SER A 599 -9.92 -30.30 5.85
N LEU A 600 -10.69 -30.19 4.76
CA LEU A 600 -10.73 -31.20 3.69
C LEU A 600 -9.35 -31.64 3.12
N PRO A 601 -8.39 -30.74 2.82
CA PRO A 601 -7.07 -31.17 2.34
C PRO A 601 -6.31 -31.99 3.39
N PHE A 602 -6.48 -31.69 4.68
CA PHE A 602 -5.87 -32.45 5.78
C PHE A 602 -6.51 -33.83 5.94
N GLU A 603 -7.83 -33.94 5.85
CA GLU A 603 -8.55 -35.21 5.88
C GLU A 603 -8.11 -36.13 4.73
N ARG A 604 -8.03 -35.59 3.50
CA ARG A 604 -7.52 -36.33 2.34
C ARG A 604 -6.06 -36.77 2.52
N ARG A 605 -5.23 -35.94 3.16
CA ARG A 605 -3.84 -36.28 3.46
C ARG A 605 -3.77 -37.43 4.47
N ILE A 606 -4.51 -37.36 5.56
CA ILE A 606 -4.55 -38.43 6.58
C ILE A 606 -4.99 -39.74 5.96
N ASN A 607 -6.05 -39.74 5.15
CA ASN A 607 -6.50 -40.97 4.50
C ASN A 607 -5.42 -41.57 3.58
N ARG A 608 -4.64 -40.74 2.88
CA ARG A 608 -3.48 -41.21 2.10
C ARG A 608 -2.38 -41.78 2.99
N ASP A 609 -2.09 -41.13 4.12
CA ASP A 609 -1.06 -41.58 5.07
C ASP A 609 -1.46 -42.91 5.76
N LEU A 610 -2.74 -43.07 6.14
CA LEU A 610 -3.28 -44.32 6.68
C LEU A 610 -3.24 -45.47 5.66
N ASN A 611 -3.60 -45.20 4.40
CA ASN A 611 -3.45 -46.19 3.31
C ASN A 611 -1.97 -46.55 3.06
N ALA A 612 -1.06 -45.59 3.20
CA ALA A 612 0.37 -45.86 3.10
C ALA A 612 0.86 -46.74 4.26
N ILE A 613 0.36 -46.55 5.48
CA ILE A 613 0.66 -47.41 6.63
C ILE A 613 0.21 -48.86 6.36
N LEU A 614 -1.00 -49.07 5.84
CA LEU A 614 -1.47 -50.42 5.49
C LEU A 614 -0.55 -51.10 4.46
N ARG A 615 -0.14 -50.35 3.43
CA ARG A 615 0.80 -50.85 2.41
C ARG A 615 2.17 -51.18 3.01
N LEU A 616 2.72 -50.27 3.81
CA LEU A 616 4.05 -50.43 4.40
C LEU A 616 4.09 -51.52 5.46
N ASN A 617 3.02 -51.71 6.25
CA ASN A 617 2.90 -52.83 7.19
C ASN A 617 2.93 -54.16 6.44
N LYS A 618 2.19 -54.28 5.33
CA LYS A 618 2.22 -55.49 4.50
C LYS A 618 3.63 -55.77 3.97
N GLU A 619 4.28 -54.79 3.36
CA GLU A 619 5.65 -54.92 2.85
C GLU A 619 6.66 -55.25 3.97
N LEU A 620 6.51 -54.65 5.16
CA LEU A 620 7.35 -54.95 6.33
C LEU A 620 7.14 -56.39 6.84
N THR A 621 5.89 -56.86 6.91
CA THR A 621 5.57 -58.24 7.34
C THR A 621 6.08 -59.29 6.35
N GLU A 622 6.06 -58.99 5.04
CA GLU A 622 6.64 -59.84 4.00
C GLU A 622 8.18 -59.92 4.14
N LEU A 623 8.84 -58.79 4.39
CA LEU A 623 10.29 -58.74 4.63
C LEU A 623 10.71 -59.50 5.90
N MET A 624 9.90 -59.44 6.96
CA MET A 624 10.13 -60.20 8.20
C MET A 624 9.95 -61.71 8.01
N ASN A 625 8.92 -62.12 7.24
CA ASN A 625 8.62 -63.53 6.95
C ASN A 625 9.57 -64.19 5.95
N GLN A 626 10.10 -63.44 4.97
CA GLN A 626 11.13 -63.96 4.06
C GLN A 626 12.44 -64.26 4.79
N GLN A 627 12.74 -63.53 5.86
CA GLN A 627 13.98 -63.70 6.62
C GLN A 627 13.91 -64.78 7.70
N SER A 628 12.73 -65.06 8.28
CA SER A 628 12.56 -66.20 9.19
C SER A 628 12.74 -67.55 8.49
N LYS A 629 12.47 -67.62 7.17
CA LYS A 629 12.68 -68.81 6.33
C LYS A 629 14.13 -69.03 5.87
N ILE A 630 15.03 -68.06 6.05
CA ILE A 630 16.46 -68.17 5.68
C ILE A 630 17.31 -68.55 6.92
N ALA A 631 16.74 -68.50 8.12
CA ALA A 631 17.41 -68.80 9.39
C ALA A 631 17.07 -70.20 9.97
N VAL A 632 16.35 -71.03 9.22
CA VAL A 632 16.18 -72.49 9.43
C VAL A 632 16.90 -73.19 8.30
#